data_AF-A0AAF0J8J7-F1
#
_entry.id   AF-A0AAF0J8J7-F1
#
_cell.length_a   1.000
_cell.length_b   1.000
_cell.length_c   1.000
_cell.angle_alpha   90.00
_cell.angle_beta   90.00
_cell.angle_gamma   90.00
#
_symmetry.space_group_name_H-M   'P 1'
#
loop_
_entity.id
_entity.type
_entity.pdbx_description
1 polymer ?
#
loop_
_entity_poly.entity_id
_entity_poly.type
_entity_poly.pdbx_seq_one_letter_code
_entity_poly.pdbx_strand_id
1 'polypeptide(L)'
;MTESLVSGSANPVKFVRAHAGKGAVLNYGRRTRSGANKALRAATGLGQAHDEHSAPKKPLPELRTFSQPSSSVNSLSWLKSGGAQQGTSDTGRPMPRKRTALILPGQGSQYVTMSRDLYDLFPAARHVWHEAEETLTAFMQGQPLTKDDMALASPLRSAFEEKLLQGATLETTHAPKPGWLLDLVFAGDQLELTRSENAQPAILACTLALLAVLRHEFGVDLVKEHIHWSAGHGSGAYAALVASGSLLQVDALRALRYRGLEAMKCLENHPVLFPEGSKRPASIYETWGFANAGSGKGSDLIVETLPSEPSPDEDGSTRKWKGTQVSAVVVRPGRLQDALREVDTVQHEIHNGLVPGIARDEFVAVANVNSQLQMVVAGTRVGVSYACDRLRFKLLGARAANLPVSGPYHTSMVKSATDAFRGVVDVMPIHDPSPDLAVVSSLDGHVYQDSVDIRTDLGNALDAPVHWVQSISTLVEQGVRRFVCLGPGRACAHQLSKELAYYEKSLGSAMNDKSSNSEFEVWSVSTTQGMEQLASALRRVPPAP
;
A
#
# COMPACT_ATOMS: atom_id res chain seq x y z
N MET A 1 8.94 29.79 -43.13
CA MET A 1 9.02 28.48 -43.80
C MET A 1 9.98 27.60 -43.02
N THR A 2 9.51 26.40 -42.65
CA THR A 2 10.21 25.17 -42.17
C THR A 2 11.06 25.29 -40.89
N GLU A 3 10.62 24.86 -39.69
CA GLU A 3 10.35 23.49 -39.15
C GLU A 3 11.56 22.55 -39.00
N SER A 4 11.71 22.00 -37.78
CA SER A 4 11.85 20.56 -37.44
C SER A 4 12.67 20.35 -36.14
N LEU A 5 12.37 19.49 -35.16
CA LEU A 5 11.16 18.84 -34.61
C LEU A 5 11.66 18.05 -33.37
N VAL A 6 11.07 18.30 -32.20
CA VAL A 6 11.22 17.49 -30.97
C VAL A 6 10.03 16.55 -30.91
N SER A 7 10.26 15.24 -30.75
CA SER A 7 9.18 14.24 -30.62
C SER A 7 9.15 13.63 -29.23
N GLY A 8 8.14 14.02 -28.44
CA GLY A 8 7.72 13.36 -27.21
C GLY A 8 6.19 13.38 -27.17
N SER A 9 5.56 12.21 -27.14
CA SER A 9 4.09 12.08 -27.20
C SER A 9 3.54 11.38 -25.95
N ALA A 10 2.51 11.98 -25.34
CA ALA A 10 1.68 11.40 -24.28
C ALA A 10 0.29 11.00 -24.83
N ASN A 11 -0.30 9.93 -24.29
CA ASN A 11 -1.64 9.42 -24.63
C ASN A 11 -2.38 8.91 -23.37
N PRO A 12 -3.71 9.05 -23.27
CA PRO A 12 -4.54 8.24 -22.37
C PRO A 12 -4.74 6.82 -22.94
N VAL A 13 -4.85 5.82 -22.07
CA VAL A 13 -4.96 4.40 -22.46
C VAL A 13 -6.37 4.07 -22.99
N LYS A 14 -6.46 3.54 -24.22
CA LYS A 14 -7.66 2.89 -24.77
C LYS A 14 -7.54 1.36 -24.70
N PHE A 15 -8.65 0.70 -24.36
CA PHE A 15 -8.76 -0.76 -24.22
C PHE A 15 -8.80 -1.48 -25.59
N VAL A 16 -8.07 -2.61 -25.70
CA VAL A 16 -8.20 -3.57 -26.82
C VAL A 16 -8.51 -4.97 -26.25
N ARG A 17 -9.59 -5.59 -26.75
CA ARG A 17 -10.13 -6.89 -26.31
C ARG A 17 -9.43 -8.04 -27.03
N ALA A 18 -8.96 -9.06 -26.30
CA ALA A 18 -8.49 -10.32 -26.89
C ALA A 18 -9.64 -11.33 -27.04
N HIS A 19 -9.70 -12.02 -28.19
CA HIS A 19 -10.69 -13.05 -28.50
C HIS A 19 -10.50 -14.31 -27.64
N ALA A 20 -11.63 -14.88 -27.19
CA ALA A 20 -11.70 -16.26 -26.74
C ALA A 20 -11.57 -17.20 -27.95
N GLY A 21 -10.57 -18.09 -27.91
CA GLY A 21 -10.32 -19.11 -28.91
C GLY A 21 -10.11 -20.47 -28.27
N LYS A 22 -11.21 -21.22 -28.20
CA LYS A 22 -11.38 -22.70 -28.22
C LYS A 22 -10.67 -23.54 -27.15
N GLY A 23 -11.52 -24.26 -26.41
CA GLY A 23 -11.21 -25.23 -25.37
C GLY A 23 -10.26 -26.36 -25.77
N ALA A 24 -9.68 -26.95 -24.73
CA ALA A 24 -9.46 -28.38 -24.67
C ALA A 24 -9.81 -28.83 -23.25
N VAL A 25 -10.79 -29.72 -23.21
CA VAL A 25 -11.31 -30.42 -22.04
C VAL A 25 -10.58 -31.77 -21.95
N LEU A 26 -10.37 -32.27 -20.70
CA LEU A 26 -10.02 -33.64 -20.28
C LEU A 26 -8.57 -34.12 -20.60
N ASN A 27 -7.87 -34.92 -19.78
CA ASN A 27 -8.30 -36.03 -18.93
C ASN A 27 -7.27 -36.36 -17.82
N TYR A 28 -7.78 -36.79 -16.66
CA TYR A 28 -7.06 -37.63 -15.69
C TYR A 28 -6.82 -39.04 -16.27
N GLY A 29 -5.76 -39.73 -15.85
CA GLY A 29 -5.76 -41.21 -15.80
C GLY A 29 -4.52 -41.91 -16.37
N ARG A 30 -3.79 -42.56 -15.46
CA ARG A 30 -2.87 -43.71 -15.63
C ARG A 30 -2.73 -44.31 -17.04
N ARG A 31 -1.48 -44.48 -17.48
CA ARG A 31 -1.00 -45.75 -18.04
C ARG A 31 0.49 -45.93 -17.79
N THR A 32 0.80 -46.92 -16.98
CA THR A 32 2.07 -47.63 -16.94
C THR A 32 2.29 -48.34 -18.28
N ARG A 33 3.50 -48.26 -18.83
CA ARG A 33 4.10 -49.39 -19.55
C ARG A 33 5.61 -49.25 -19.69
N SER A 34 6.24 -50.37 -19.37
CA SER A 34 7.63 -50.75 -19.41
C SER A 34 8.33 -50.55 -20.75
N GLY A 35 9.62 -50.27 -20.69
CA GLY A 35 10.59 -50.53 -21.75
C GLY A 35 11.98 -50.67 -21.13
N ALA A 36 12.42 -51.90 -20.92
CA ALA A 36 13.67 -52.27 -20.28
C ALA A 36 14.85 -52.33 -21.26
N ASN A 37 16.05 -52.32 -20.67
CA ASN A 37 17.37 -52.72 -21.19
C ASN A 37 18.07 -51.70 -22.10
N LYS A 38 19.37 -51.38 -21.94
CA LYS A 38 20.48 -52.28 -21.60
C LYS A 38 21.73 -51.49 -21.13
N ALA A 39 22.38 -52.00 -20.08
CA ALA A 39 23.83 -52.08 -19.80
C ALA A 39 24.73 -50.83 -19.76
N LEU A 40 25.47 -50.65 -18.65
CA LEU A 40 26.92 -50.98 -18.60
C LEU A 40 27.45 -51.17 -17.17
N ARG A 41 28.34 -52.17 -17.02
CA ARG A 41 29.11 -52.55 -15.84
C ARG A 41 30.29 -51.60 -15.57
N ALA A 42 30.49 -51.32 -14.28
CA ALA A 42 31.73 -51.35 -13.48
C ALA A 42 33.13 -51.06 -14.09
N ALA A 43 33.75 -50.00 -13.54
CA ALA A 43 34.98 -49.99 -12.71
C ALA A 43 36.39 -49.84 -13.32
N THR A 44 37.18 -48.99 -12.60
CA THR A 44 38.66 -48.84 -12.49
C THR A 44 39.43 -48.34 -13.73
N GLY A 45 40.43 -47.45 -13.69
CA GLY A 45 41.18 -46.73 -12.66
C GLY A 45 42.51 -46.21 -13.25
N LEU A 46 43.00 -45.04 -12.79
CA LEU A 46 44.37 -44.48 -12.85
C LEU A 46 44.96 -43.88 -14.15
N GLY A 47 45.40 -42.61 -14.06
CA GLY A 47 46.80 -42.24 -14.32
C GLY A 47 47.16 -41.19 -15.39
N GLN A 48 47.72 -40.06 -14.92
CA GLN A 48 48.76 -39.19 -15.53
C GLN A 48 48.39 -37.99 -16.43
N ALA A 49 49.24 -36.96 -16.31
CA ALA A 49 49.08 -35.54 -16.68
C ALA A 49 50.21 -35.03 -17.63
N HIS A 50 49.99 -33.81 -18.18
CA HIS A 50 50.85 -32.91 -18.99
C HIS A 50 50.96 -33.21 -20.50
N ASP A 51 50.89 -32.28 -21.48
CA ASP A 51 50.78 -30.80 -21.51
C ASP A 51 50.24 -30.30 -22.89
N GLU A 52 49.63 -29.11 -22.85
CA GLU A 52 49.49 -28.02 -23.84
C GLU A 52 49.13 -28.24 -25.34
N HIS A 53 47.96 -27.74 -25.78
CA HIS A 53 47.82 -26.68 -26.81
C HIS A 53 46.36 -26.19 -26.96
N SER A 54 46.22 -24.91 -27.30
CA SER A 54 45.05 -24.03 -27.25
C SER A 54 43.96 -24.22 -28.33
N ALA A 55 42.68 -24.33 -27.93
CA ALA A 55 41.46 -23.86 -28.63
C ALA A 55 40.23 -24.10 -27.71
N PRO A 56 39.12 -23.35 -27.84
CA PRO A 56 38.35 -22.87 -26.70
C PRO A 56 37.55 -23.97 -25.99
N LYS A 57 37.57 -23.93 -24.66
CA LYS A 57 36.61 -24.65 -23.82
C LYS A 57 35.21 -24.21 -24.25
N LYS A 58 34.46 -25.10 -24.90
CA LYS A 58 33.00 -24.99 -24.92
C LYS A 58 32.56 -24.94 -23.45
N PRO A 59 31.88 -23.88 -23.00
CA PRO A 59 31.31 -23.89 -21.66
C PRO A 59 30.35 -25.08 -21.55
N LEU A 60 30.38 -25.74 -20.40
CA LEU A 60 29.23 -26.52 -19.92
C LEU A 60 27.96 -25.72 -20.24
N PRO A 61 26.86 -26.34 -20.71
CA PRO A 61 25.66 -25.59 -21.07
C PRO A 61 25.36 -24.67 -19.91
N GLU A 62 25.33 -23.35 -20.21
CA GLU A 62 24.96 -22.34 -19.24
C GLU A 62 23.77 -22.91 -18.49
N LEU A 63 23.96 -23.12 -17.18
CA LEU A 63 22.87 -23.13 -16.23
C LEU A 63 22.08 -21.90 -16.64
N ARG A 64 20.94 -22.12 -17.30
CA ARG A 64 20.06 -21.05 -17.75
C ARG A 64 19.85 -20.22 -16.51
N THR A 65 20.55 -19.09 -16.46
CA THR A 65 20.37 -18.06 -15.46
C THR A 65 18.88 -17.88 -15.45
N PHE A 66 18.26 -18.20 -14.32
CA PHE A 66 16.86 -17.87 -14.11
C PHE A 66 16.79 -16.37 -14.32
N SER A 67 16.35 -16.01 -15.52
CA SER A 67 15.96 -14.66 -15.89
C SER A 67 15.09 -14.15 -14.76
N GLN A 68 15.35 -12.91 -14.37
CA GLN A 68 14.59 -12.09 -13.44
C GLN A 68 13.17 -12.60 -13.24
N PRO A 69 12.64 -12.63 -12.00
CA PRO A 69 11.33 -13.16 -11.71
C PRO A 69 10.38 -12.63 -12.77
N SER A 70 10.02 -13.53 -13.69
CA SER A 70 9.09 -13.19 -14.73
C SER A 70 7.91 -12.62 -13.98
N SER A 71 7.42 -11.48 -14.43
CA SER A 71 6.10 -10.93 -14.22
C SER A 71 5.01 -11.98 -14.48
N SER A 72 4.99 -13.08 -13.72
CA SER A 72 4.09 -14.23 -13.86
C SER A 72 2.92 -14.16 -12.89
N VAL A 73 2.85 -13.10 -12.08
CA VAL A 73 1.64 -12.27 -12.17
C VAL A 73 1.73 -11.52 -13.50
N ASN A 74 1.36 -12.19 -14.58
CA ASN A 74 1.25 -11.55 -15.88
C ASN A 74 -0.04 -10.70 -15.88
N SER A 75 -0.04 -9.65 -15.06
CA SER A 75 -0.88 -8.46 -15.26
C SER A 75 -0.42 -7.68 -16.51
N LEU A 76 0.71 -8.08 -17.10
CA LEU A 76 1.21 -7.61 -18.39
C LEU A 76 0.65 -8.41 -19.59
N SER A 77 0.00 -9.57 -19.45
CA SER A 77 -0.60 -10.25 -20.62
C SER A 77 -1.90 -9.63 -21.12
N TRP A 78 -2.42 -8.62 -20.43
CA TRP A 78 -3.49 -7.74 -20.94
C TRP A 78 -2.94 -6.46 -21.56
N LEU A 79 -1.66 -6.15 -21.34
CA LEU A 79 -0.91 -5.18 -22.11
C LEU A 79 -0.04 -5.93 -23.13
N LYS A 80 -0.63 -6.27 -24.27
CA LYS A 80 0.20 -6.14 -25.49
C LYS A 80 0.58 -4.66 -25.59
N SER A 81 1.88 -4.41 -25.68
CA SER A 81 2.42 -3.27 -26.42
C SER A 81 1.81 -3.30 -27.82
N GLY A 82 0.66 -2.65 -27.97
CA GLY A 82 -0.07 -2.48 -29.22
C GLY A 82 0.31 -1.14 -29.81
N GLY A 83 1.04 -1.20 -30.93
CA GLY A 83 1.43 -0.03 -31.71
C GLY A 83 0.25 0.88 -32.04
N ALA A 84 0.58 2.16 -32.07
CA ALA A 84 -0.26 3.27 -32.44
C ALA A 84 -1.06 3.00 -33.72
N GLN A 85 -2.39 3.19 -33.64
CA GLN A 85 -3.07 3.77 -34.79
C GLN A 85 -2.99 5.29 -34.65
N GLN A 86 -2.25 5.91 -35.57
CA GLN A 86 -2.24 7.35 -35.80
C GLN A 86 -3.69 7.81 -36.05
N GLY A 87 -4.17 8.72 -35.20
CA GLY A 87 -5.51 9.28 -35.29
C GLY A 87 -5.56 10.65 -34.61
N THR A 88 -5.28 11.68 -35.41
CA THR A 88 -5.64 13.11 -35.32
C THR A 88 -5.74 13.77 -33.93
N SER A 89 -4.89 14.79 -33.73
CA SER A 89 -4.94 15.84 -32.72
C SER A 89 -6.35 16.27 -32.29
N ASP A 90 -6.76 15.95 -31.05
CA ASP A 90 -7.89 16.62 -30.38
C ASP A 90 -7.35 17.77 -29.52
N THR A 91 -6.85 18.80 -30.18
CA THR A 91 -6.38 20.05 -29.59
C THR A 91 -7.53 21.07 -29.64
N GLY A 92 -8.35 21.14 -28.58
CA GLY A 92 -9.29 22.26 -28.41
C GLY A 92 -10.62 21.98 -27.73
N ARG A 93 -11.00 20.72 -27.45
CA ARG A 93 -12.29 20.44 -26.79
C ARG A 93 -12.25 20.70 -25.27
N PRO A 94 -13.25 21.43 -24.72
CA PRO A 94 -13.37 21.62 -23.27
C PRO A 94 -13.59 20.27 -22.56
N MET A 95 -12.99 20.11 -21.38
CA MET A 95 -13.19 18.92 -20.56
C MET A 95 -14.56 19.00 -19.88
N PRO A 96 -15.39 17.94 -19.93
CA PRO A 96 -16.68 17.94 -19.27
C PRO A 96 -16.52 18.09 -17.75
N ARG A 97 -17.39 18.90 -17.16
CA ARG A 97 -17.47 19.03 -15.70
C ARG A 97 -18.07 17.75 -15.11
N LYS A 98 -17.40 17.18 -14.11
CA LYS A 98 -17.81 15.97 -13.40
C LYS A 98 -17.68 16.22 -11.90
N ARG A 99 -18.57 15.62 -11.10
CA ARG A 99 -18.32 15.49 -9.66
C ARG A 99 -17.04 14.69 -9.47
N THR A 100 -16.12 15.26 -8.71
CA THR A 100 -14.74 14.77 -8.62
C THR A 100 -14.39 14.45 -7.17
N ALA A 101 -13.81 13.28 -6.95
CA ALA A 101 -13.26 12.87 -5.67
C ALA A 101 -11.72 12.91 -5.66
N LEU A 102 -11.16 13.41 -4.56
CA LEU A 102 -9.74 13.29 -4.24
C LEU A 102 -9.52 11.99 -3.47
N ILE A 103 -8.63 11.15 -3.97
CA ILE A 103 -8.34 9.83 -3.43
C ILE A 103 -6.90 9.81 -2.92
N LEU A 104 -6.72 9.49 -1.64
CA LEU A 104 -5.44 9.67 -0.97
C LEU A 104 -4.89 8.33 -0.46
N PRO A 105 -3.67 7.93 -0.89
CA PRO A 105 -3.10 6.64 -0.53
C PRO A 105 -2.63 6.61 0.93
N GLY A 106 -2.63 5.42 1.52
CA GLY A 106 -2.05 5.15 2.84
C GLY A 106 -0.78 4.32 2.79
N GLN A 107 -0.42 3.75 3.94
CA GLN A 107 0.76 2.89 4.10
C GLN A 107 0.78 1.72 3.09
N GLY A 108 1.97 1.40 2.59
CA GLY A 108 2.22 0.48 1.48
C GLY A 108 2.40 1.17 0.13
N SER A 109 2.25 2.50 0.07
CA SER A 109 2.48 3.32 -1.13
C SER A 109 3.85 4.02 -1.15
N GLN A 110 4.55 4.05 -0.01
CA GLN A 110 5.86 4.67 0.13
C GLN A 110 6.94 3.95 -0.67
N TYR A 111 7.89 4.73 -1.19
CA TYR A 111 9.13 4.22 -1.78
C TYR A 111 10.22 5.27 -1.63
N VAL A 112 11.46 4.85 -1.47
CA VAL A 112 12.61 5.76 -1.48
C VAL A 112 12.64 6.50 -2.81
N THR A 113 12.98 7.78 -2.76
CA THR A 113 12.91 8.79 -3.84
C THR A 113 11.52 9.29 -4.19
N MET A 114 10.46 8.95 -3.45
CA MET A 114 9.15 9.58 -3.67
C MET A 114 9.23 11.09 -3.46
N SER A 115 8.56 11.88 -4.31
CA SER A 115 8.56 13.35 -4.25
C SER A 115 9.91 14.04 -4.49
N ARG A 116 11.00 13.31 -4.76
CA ARG A 116 12.33 13.89 -4.95
C ARG A 116 12.38 14.86 -6.15
N ASP A 117 11.74 14.48 -7.25
CA ASP A 117 11.62 15.35 -8.43
C ASP A 117 10.92 16.67 -8.08
N LEU A 118 9.89 16.61 -7.25
CA LEU A 118 9.16 17.80 -6.81
C LEU A 118 10.03 18.68 -5.92
N TYR A 119 10.72 18.07 -4.96
CA TYR A 119 11.63 18.77 -4.05
C TYR A 119 12.76 19.47 -4.81
N ASP A 120 13.35 18.81 -5.81
CA ASP A 120 14.44 19.37 -6.60
C ASP A 120 13.94 20.55 -7.47
N LEU A 121 12.74 20.44 -8.06
CA LEU A 121 12.23 21.41 -9.03
C LEU A 121 11.49 22.61 -8.41
N PHE A 122 10.71 22.41 -7.34
CA PHE A 122 9.71 23.39 -6.91
C PHE A 122 9.96 23.92 -5.48
N PRO A 123 10.07 25.25 -5.29
CA PRO A 123 10.12 25.87 -3.96
C PRO A 123 8.94 25.48 -3.06
N ALA A 124 7.73 25.38 -3.61
CA ALA A 124 6.54 24.99 -2.83
C ALA A 124 6.68 23.59 -2.21
N ALA A 125 7.24 22.63 -2.95
CA ALA A 125 7.50 21.29 -2.43
C ALA A 125 8.57 21.30 -1.32
N ARG A 126 9.66 22.06 -1.52
CA ARG A 126 10.72 22.21 -0.50
C ARG A 126 10.17 22.75 0.81
N HIS A 127 9.32 23.78 0.74
CA HIS A 127 8.72 24.38 1.93
C HIS A 127 7.94 23.35 2.76
N VAL A 128 7.04 22.58 2.12
CA VAL A 128 6.27 21.53 2.80
C VAL A 128 7.17 20.47 3.44
N TRP A 129 8.21 20.03 2.72
CA TRP A 129 9.14 19.03 3.22
C TRP A 129 9.98 19.53 4.40
N HIS A 130 10.42 20.79 4.37
CA HIS A 130 11.14 21.41 5.49
C HIS A 130 10.24 21.63 6.70
N GLU A 131 9.00 22.07 6.51
CA GLU A 131 8.01 22.20 7.59
C GLU A 131 7.72 20.83 8.25
N ALA A 132 7.61 19.77 7.45
CA ALA A 132 7.41 18.41 7.97
C ALA A 132 8.63 17.91 8.76
N GLU A 133 9.85 18.15 8.25
CA GLU A 133 11.11 17.85 8.93
C GLU A 133 11.21 18.58 10.28
N GLU A 134 10.95 19.89 10.30
CA GLU A 134 10.99 20.71 11.51
C GLU A 134 9.95 20.23 12.54
N THR A 135 8.71 20.02 12.09
CA THR A 135 7.60 19.54 12.93
C THR A 135 7.94 18.23 13.62
N LEU A 136 8.40 17.23 12.85
CA LEU A 136 8.68 15.90 13.37
C LEU A 136 9.95 15.89 14.22
N THR A 137 10.97 16.64 13.84
CA THR A 137 12.21 16.76 14.62
C THR A 137 11.94 17.38 15.98
N ALA A 138 11.20 18.48 16.04
CA ALA A 138 10.80 19.12 17.29
C ALA A 138 9.97 18.14 18.16
N PHE A 139 8.98 17.46 17.56
CA PHE A 139 8.17 16.48 18.28
C PHE A 139 9.00 15.33 18.85
N MET A 140 9.92 14.75 18.07
CA MET A 140 10.81 13.67 18.51
C MET A 140 11.79 14.11 19.59
N GLN A 141 12.13 15.40 19.65
CA GLN A 141 12.93 16.00 20.72
C GLN A 141 12.10 16.34 21.97
N GLY A 142 10.81 15.98 22.00
CA GLY A 142 9.90 16.29 23.10
C GLY A 142 9.52 17.77 23.20
N GLN A 143 9.70 18.52 22.11
CA GLN A 143 9.39 19.95 22.10
C GLN A 143 7.90 20.18 21.78
N PRO A 144 7.23 21.06 22.54
CA PRO A 144 5.90 21.52 22.19
C PRO A 144 5.94 22.36 20.91
N LEU A 145 4.78 22.58 20.31
CA LEU A 145 4.64 23.52 19.20
C LEU A 145 5.07 24.94 19.58
N THR A 146 5.54 25.70 18.58
CA THR A 146 5.93 27.09 18.78
C THR A 146 4.69 27.97 19.06
N LYS A 147 4.89 29.16 19.63
CA LYS A 147 3.78 30.07 19.95
C LYS A 147 2.97 30.50 18.73
N ASP A 148 3.58 30.51 17.54
CA ASP A 148 2.91 30.90 16.30
C ASP A 148 2.01 29.77 15.76
N ASP A 149 2.41 28.50 15.95
CA ASP A 149 1.57 27.32 15.65
C ASP A 149 0.41 27.15 16.64
N MET A 150 0.60 27.61 17.90
CA MET A 150 -0.45 27.64 18.91
C MET A 150 -1.52 28.71 18.65
N ALA A 151 -1.33 29.61 17.69
CA ALA A 151 -2.25 30.72 17.40
C ALA A 151 -3.57 30.28 16.72
N LEU A 152 -3.66 29.04 16.25
CA LEU A 152 -4.94 28.41 15.89
C LEU A 152 -5.65 27.98 17.17
N ALA A 153 -6.39 28.94 17.74
CA ALA A 153 -7.06 28.86 19.04
C ALA A 153 -8.12 27.73 19.11
N SER A 154 -7.66 26.51 19.36
CA SER A 154 -8.50 25.41 19.84
C SER A 154 -8.31 25.27 21.35
N PRO A 155 -9.38 25.19 22.16
CA PRO A 155 -9.27 24.94 23.60
C PRO A 155 -8.64 23.58 23.90
N LEU A 156 -8.63 22.65 22.93
CA LEU A 156 -8.05 21.32 23.07
C LEU A 156 -6.55 21.27 22.74
N ARG A 157 -5.97 22.33 22.17
CA ARG A 157 -4.56 22.39 21.74
C ARG A 157 -3.58 21.98 22.84
N SER A 158 -3.69 22.59 24.02
CA SER A 158 -2.77 22.29 25.13
C SER A 158 -2.89 20.86 25.62
N ALA A 159 -4.12 20.33 25.71
CA ALA A 159 -4.37 18.96 26.13
C ALA A 159 -3.84 17.95 25.09
N PHE A 160 -3.97 18.26 23.80
CA PHE A 160 -3.40 17.46 22.72
C PHE A 160 -1.88 17.38 22.78
N GLU A 161 -1.22 18.53 22.91
CA GLU A 161 0.23 18.60 23.04
C GLU A 161 0.74 17.86 24.27
N GLU A 162 0.09 18.06 25.42
CA GLU A 162 0.40 17.33 26.64
C GLU A 162 0.25 15.81 26.42
N LYS A 163 -0.85 15.37 25.81
CA LYS A 163 -1.10 13.94 25.59
C LYS A 163 -0.11 13.29 24.64
N LEU A 164 0.26 13.98 23.56
CA LEU A 164 1.28 13.52 22.62
C LEU A 164 2.66 13.38 23.30
N LEU A 165 3.03 14.34 24.15
CA LEU A 165 4.33 14.37 24.83
C LEU A 165 4.40 13.46 26.06
N GLN A 166 3.27 13.11 26.68
CA GLN A 166 3.18 12.09 27.73
C GLN A 166 3.44 10.67 27.20
N GLY A 167 3.38 10.46 25.88
CA GLY A 167 3.66 9.18 25.25
C GLY A 167 5.06 8.69 25.63
N ALA A 168 5.13 7.59 26.39
CA ALA A 168 6.37 6.96 26.84
C ALA A 168 7.28 6.40 25.71
N THR A 169 6.98 6.74 24.45
CA THR A 169 7.56 6.20 23.22
C THR A 169 8.34 7.27 22.45
N LEU A 170 8.45 8.49 22.98
CA LEU A 170 9.43 9.49 22.51
C LEU A 170 10.81 9.07 23.02
N GLU A 171 11.59 8.40 22.17
CA GLU A 171 12.98 8.07 22.45
C GLU A 171 13.82 9.35 22.54
N THR A 172 14.04 9.83 23.76
CA THR A 172 14.91 10.98 24.05
C THR A 172 16.40 10.65 23.92
N THR A 173 16.76 9.38 23.75
CA THR A 173 18.15 8.91 23.77
C THR A 173 18.90 9.17 22.47
N HIS A 174 18.22 9.24 21.32
CA HIS A 174 18.81 9.55 20.02
C HIS A 174 17.94 10.57 19.27
N ALA A 175 18.07 11.85 19.66
CA ALA A 175 17.44 12.93 18.91
C ALA A 175 17.84 12.84 17.43
N PRO A 176 16.87 12.84 16.50
CA PRO A 176 17.18 12.71 15.09
C PRO A 176 17.99 13.93 14.64
N LYS A 177 19.00 13.69 13.80
CA LYS A 177 19.78 14.78 13.22
C LYS A 177 18.89 15.59 12.28
N PRO A 178 19.05 16.92 12.20
CA PRO A 178 18.38 17.71 11.18
C PRO A 178 18.61 17.12 9.79
N GLY A 179 17.53 16.96 9.03
CA GLY A 179 17.53 16.36 7.68
C GLY A 179 17.23 14.87 7.66
N TRP A 180 16.94 14.23 8.79
CA TRP A 180 16.75 12.78 8.87
C TRP A 180 15.58 12.28 8.00
N LEU A 181 14.48 13.05 7.88
CA LEU A 181 13.32 12.64 7.11
C LEU A 181 13.65 12.70 5.62
N LEU A 182 14.32 13.76 5.18
CA LEU A 182 14.74 13.93 3.79
C LEU A 182 15.78 12.87 3.40
N ASP A 183 16.77 12.63 4.26
CA ASP A 183 17.77 11.58 4.07
C ASP A 183 17.08 10.22 3.93
N LEU A 184 16.14 9.90 4.83
CA LEU A 184 15.38 8.65 4.80
C LEU A 184 14.55 8.51 3.52
N VAL A 185 13.79 9.54 3.15
CA VAL A 185 12.85 9.48 2.03
C VAL A 185 13.56 9.53 0.68
N PHE A 186 14.65 10.29 0.54
CA PHE A 186 15.31 10.50 -0.78
C PHE A 186 16.50 9.59 -1.05
N ALA A 187 17.13 9.02 -0.02
CA ALA A 187 18.33 8.19 -0.17
C ALA A 187 18.46 7.04 0.85
N GLY A 188 17.55 6.94 1.81
CA GLY A 188 17.66 6.00 2.93
C GLY A 188 17.29 4.57 2.59
N ASP A 189 17.20 3.75 3.65
CA ASP A 189 16.81 2.36 3.53
C ASP A 189 15.28 2.20 3.39
N GLN A 190 14.86 1.32 2.48
CA GLN A 190 13.45 1.10 2.18
C GLN A 190 12.71 0.41 3.33
N LEU A 191 13.38 -0.42 4.12
CA LEU A 191 12.78 -1.10 5.28
C LEU A 191 12.56 -0.10 6.42
N GLU A 192 13.54 0.76 6.67
CA GLU A 192 13.43 1.88 7.60
C GLU A 192 12.28 2.82 7.21
N LEU A 193 12.16 3.18 5.92
CA LEU A 193 11.04 4.01 5.46
C LEU A 193 9.69 3.30 5.61
N THR A 194 9.66 1.97 5.60
CA THR A 194 8.42 1.16 5.69
C THR A 194 7.87 1.07 7.11
N ARG A 195 8.67 1.38 8.14
CA ARG A 195 8.20 1.53 9.52
C ARG A 195 7.00 2.48 9.57
N SER A 196 5.95 2.12 10.30
CA SER A 196 4.71 2.91 10.31
C SER A 196 4.89 4.35 10.75
N GLU A 197 5.72 4.59 11.76
CA GLU A 197 6.07 5.92 12.27
C GLU A 197 6.82 6.79 11.26
N ASN A 198 7.49 6.18 10.27
CA ASN A 198 8.17 6.89 9.18
C ASN A 198 7.27 7.02 7.94
N ALA A 199 6.70 5.90 7.49
CA ALA A 199 5.91 5.81 6.26
C ALA A 199 4.71 6.75 6.29
N GLN A 200 3.95 6.76 7.39
CA GLN A 200 2.70 7.50 7.47
C GLN A 200 2.90 9.02 7.33
N PRO A 201 3.74 9.69 8.12
CA PRO A 201 3.98 11.12 7.94
C PRO A 201 4.70 11.44 6.62
N ALA A 202 5.58 10.56 6.11
CA ALA A 202 6.25 10.78 4.83
C ALA A 202 5.28 10.75 3.63
N ILE A 203 4.28 9.85 3.66
CA ILE A 203 3.21 9.79 2.65
C ILE A 203 2.34 11.05 2.70
N LEU A 204 2.03 11.54 3.91
CA LEU A 204 1.31 12.80 4.10
C LEU A 204 2.10 13.97 3.50
N ALA A 205 3.37 14.14 3.87
CA ALA A 205 4.24 15.20 3.35
C ALA A 205 4.35 15.17 1.82
N CYS A 206 4.51 13.99 1.21
CA CYS A 206 4.51 13.81 -0.24
C CYS A 206 3.19 14.28 -0.90
N THR A 207 2.06 13.96 -0.29
CA THR A 207 0.73 14.36 -0.77
C THR A 207 0.52 15.87 -0.68
N LEU A 208 0.93 16.48 0.45
CA LEU A 208 0.83 17.92 0.66
C LEU A 208 1.78 18.69 -0.27
N ALA A 209 2.97 18.15 -0.56
CA ALA A 209 3.89 18.73 -1.54
C ALA A 209 3.28 18.74 -2.95
N LEU A 210 2.59 17.67 -3.36
CA LEU A 210 1.86 17.63 -4.63
C LEU A 210 0.75 18.70 -4.69
N LEU A 211 -0.03 18.86 -3.62
CA LEU A 211 -1.06 19.90 -3.54
C LEU A 211 -0.47 21.31 -3.59
N ALA A 212 0.61 21.56 -2.84
CA ALA A 212 1.30 22.84 -2.80
C ALA A 212 1.87 23.21 -4.18
N VAL A 213 2.48 22.26 -4.89
CA VAL A 213 3.00 22.47 -6.24
C VAL A 213 1.88 22.77 -7.23
N LEU A 214 0.78 22.01 -7.22
CA LEU A 214 -0.38 22.29 -8.07
C LEU A 214 -0.90 23.72 -7.86
N ARG A 215 -0.98 24.16 -6.61
CA ARG A 215 -1.47 25.49 -6.26
C ARG A 215 -0.51 26.61 -6.65
N HIS A 216 0.75 26.53 -6.21
CA HIS A 216 1.68 27.65 -6.29
C HIS A 216 2.46 27.71 -7.61
N GLU A 217 2.75 26.56 -8.21
CA GLU A 217 3.58 26.47 -9.42
C GLU A 217 2.70 26.30 -10.67
N PHE A 218 1.61 25.55 -10.55
CA PHE A 218 0.64 25.35 -11.63
C PHE A 218 -0.60 26.25 -11.54
N GLY A 219 -0.76 27.06 -10.49
CA GLY A 219 -1.88 27.99 -10.37
C GLY A 219 -3.26 27.31 -10.39
N VAL A 220 -3.34 26.07 -9.92
CA VAL A 220 -4.58 25.29 -9.81
C VAL A 220 -4.77 24.91 -8.35
N ASP A 221 -5.72 25.57 -7.67
CA ASP A 221 -6.13 25.15 -6.34
C ASP A 221 -7.07 23.94 -6.46
N LEU A 222 -6.48 22.75 -6.61
CA LEU A 222 -7.18 21.51 -6.93
C LEU A 222 -8.38 21.30 -6.00
N VAL A 223 -8.16 21.41 -4.69
CA VAL A 223 -9.18 21.14 -3.67
C VAL A 223 -10.32 22.14 -3.80
N LYS A 224 -10.02 23.43 -3.82
CA LYS A 224 -11.02 24.50 -3.83
C LYS A 224 -11.81 24.58 -5.14
N GLU A 225 -11.16 24.32 -6.27
CA GLU A 225 -11.73 24.60 -7.60
C GLU A 225 -12.39 23.37 -8.24
N HIS A 226 -11.96 22.17 -7.88
CA HIS A 226 -12.30 20.96 -8.64
C HIS A 226 -12.77 19.77 -7.82
N ILE A 227 -12.45 19.69 -6.53
CA ILE A 227 -12.80 18.53 -5.68
C ILE A 227 -14.09 18.82 -4.91
N HIS A 228 -14.95 17.81 -4.80
CA HIS A 228 -16.23 17.89 -4.06
C HIS A 228 -16.32 16.81 -2.98
N TRP A 229 -15.53 15.74 -3.15
CA TRP A 229 -15.50 14.58 -2.27
C TRP A 229 -14.05 14.19 -2.00
N SER A 230 -13.76 13.60 -0.86
CA SER A 230 -12.46 12.98 -0.59
C SER A 230 -12.59 11.67 0.17
N ALA A 231 -11.63 10.77 -0.06
CA ALA A 231 -11.51 9.53 0.69
C ALA A 231 -10.03 9.13 0.79
N GLY A 232 -9.64 8.71 1.99
CA GLY A 232 -8.29 8.23 2.27
C GLY A 232 -8.27 6.73 2.49
N HIS A 233 -7.29 6.02 1.93
CA HIS A 233 -7.08 4.60 2.21
C HIS A 233 -6.26 4.46 3.49
N GLY A 234 -6.85 3.94 4.57
CA GLY A 234 -6.18 3.79 5.87
C GLY A 234 -5.62 5.12 6.38
N SER A 235 -4.28 5.22 6.55
CA SER A 235 -3.62 6.45 6.99
C SER A 235 -3.79 7.64 6.02
N GLY A 236 -4.19 7.40 4.77
CA GLY A 236 -4.55 8.46 3.82
C GLY A 236 -5.73 9.33 4.30
N ALA A 237 -6.52 8.86 5.27
CA ALA A 237 -7.62 9.64 5.86
C ALA A 237 -7.13 10.97 6.46
N TYR A 238 -5.93 11.02 7.03
CA TYR A 238 -5.34 12.25 7.58
C TYR A 238 -5.08 13.28 6.49
N ALA A 239 -4.63 12.84 5.31
CA ALA A 239 -4.45 13.75 4.18
C ALA A 239 -5.81 14.27 3.67
N ALA A 240 -6.89 13.49 3.78
CA ALA A 240 -8.23 13.93 3.41
C ALA A 240 -8.75 14.99 4.38
N LEU A 241 -8.51 14.80 5.68
CA LEU A 241 -8.87 15.74 6.73
C LEU A 241 -8.06 17.04 6.67
N VAL A 242 -6.78 16.97 6.28
CA VAL A 242 -5.99 18.18 6.01
C VAL A 242 -6.51 18.90 4.77
N ALA A 243 -6.84 18.17 3.70
CA ALA A 243 -7.42 18.76 2.50
C ALA A 243 -8.81 19.40 2.75
N SER A 244 -9.64 18.83 3.63
CA SER A 244 -10.95 19.39 4.00
C SER A 244 -10.88 20.57 4.98
N GLY A 245 -9.68 20.87 5.52
CA GLY A 245 -9.51 21.86 6.58
C GLY A 245 -9.95 21.39 7.96
N SER A 246 -10.28 20.11 8.12
CA SER A 246 -10.69 19.50 9.39
C SER A 246 -9.51 19.25 10.34
N LEU A 247 -8.30 19.11 9.78
CA LEU A 247 -7.05 18.98 10.54
C LEU A 247 -5.98 19.93 10.01
N LEU A 248 -5.13 20.40 10.92
CA LEU A 248 -3.90 21.08 10.53
C LEU A 248 -2.83 20.06 10.12
N GLN A 249 -1.97 20.46 9.17
CA GLN A 249 -0.83 19.66 8.72
C GLN A 249 0.06 19.25 9.90
N VAL A 250 0.40 20.20 10.77
CA VAL A 250 1.26 19.98 11.93
C VAL A 250 0.70 18.92 12.89
N ASP A 251 -0.62 18.94 13.11
CA ASP A 251 -1.31 17.98 13.98
C ASP A 251 -1.35 16.60 13.37
N ALA A 252 -1.66 16.53 12.07
CA ALA A 252 -1.70 15.29 11.34
C ALA A 252 -0.31 14.60 11.31
N LEU A 253 0.77 15.35 11.11
CA LEU A 253 2.15 14.83 11.13
C LEU A 253 2.50 14.23 12.50
N ARG A 254 2.28 14.98 13.59
CA ARG A 254 2.58 14.53 14.96
C ARG A 254 1.70 13.33 15.35
N ALA A 255 0.41 13.38 15.05
CA ALA A 255 -0.53 12.30 15.32
C ALA A 255 -0.17 11.01 14.56
N LEU A 256 0.17 11.09 13.26
CA LEU A 256 0.59 9.94 12.48
C LEU A 256 1.90 9.33 12.99
N ARG A 257 2.87 10.17 13.38
CA ARG A 257 4.13 9.72 13.98
C ARG A 257 3.85 8.96 15.28
N TYR A 258 3.09 9.56 16.19
CA TYR A 258 2.68 8.94 17.46
C TYR A 258 1.92 7.63 17.23
N ARG A 259 0.94 7.62 16.31
CA ARG A 259 0.17 6.43 15.94
C ARG A 259 1.07 5.29 15.48
N GLY A 260 2.06 5.58 14.64
CA GLY A 260 3.03 4.60 14.19
C GLY A 260 3.88 4.05 15.34
N LEU A 261 4.38 4.91 16.22
CA LEU A 261 5.19 4.54 17.38
C LEU A 261 4.43 3.63 18.36
N GLU A 262 3.19 3.97 18.70
CA GLU A 262 2.36 3.13 19.57
C GLU A 262 2.03 1.79 18.92
N ALA A 263 1.77 1.76 17.62
CA ALA A 263 1.53 0.51 16.90
C ALA A 263 2.77 -0.40 16.92
N MET A 264 3.96 0.17 16.75
CA MET A 264 5.23 -0.55 16.84
C MET A 264 5.48 -1.12 18.24
N LYS A 265 5.36 -0.28 19.27
CA LYS A 265 5.49 -0.70 20.68
C LYS A 265 4.50 -1.79 21.07
N CYS A 266 3.27 -1.71 20.56
CA CYS A 266 2.26 -2.75 20.76
C CYS A 266 2.73 -4.10 20.19
N LEU A 267 3.28 -4.11 18.96
CA LEU A 267 3.77 -5.33 18.33
C LEU A 267 5.02 -5.89 19.04
N GLU A 268 5.98 -5.03 19.41
CA GLU A 268 7.20 -5.39 20.13
C GLU A 268 6.94 -6.04 21.49
N ASN A 269 5.79 -5.76 22.10
CA ASN A 269 5.38 -6.30 23.38
C ASN A 269 4.20 -7.28 23.27
N HIS A 270 3.84 -7.69 22.05
CA HIS A 270 2.67 -8.52 21.84
C HIS A 270 2.93 -9.97 22.32
N PRO A 271 2.13 -10.50 23.27
CA PRO A 271 2.41 -11.79 23.91
C PRO A 271 2.33 -12.99 22.96
N VAL A 272 1.53 -12.88 21.88
CA VAL A 272 1.51 -13.91 20.82
C VAL A 272 2.81 -13.92 20.01
N LEU A 273 3.39 -12.74 19.73
CA LEU A 273 4.61 -12.64 18.92
C LEU A 273 5.83 -13.01 19.76
N PHE A 274 5.83 -12.60 21.02
CA PHE A 274 6.90 -12.85 21.97
C PHE A 274 6.34 -13.52 23.23
N PRO A 275 6.03 -14.83 23.18
CA PRO A 275 5.64 -15.58 24.36
C PRO A 275 6.69 -15.46 25.46
N GLU A 276 6.26 -15.57 26.72
CA GLU A 276 7.17 -15.58 27.87
C GLU A 276 8.26 -16.64 27.71
N GLY A 277 9.51 -16.25 27.97
CA GLY A 277 10.70 -17.09 27.76
C GLY A 277 11.22 -17.15 26.32
N SER A 278 10.61 -16.44 25.36
CA SER A 278 11.14 -16.34 24.01
C SER A 278 12.34 -15.40 23.90
N LYS A 279 13.38 -15.84 23.18
CA LYS A 279 14.52 -14.99 22.84
C LYS A 279 14.10 -14.02 21.74
N ARG A 280 13.91 -12.75 22.09
CA ARG A 280 13.50 -11.72 21.13
C ARG A 280 14.53 -11.56 19.99
N PRO A 281 14.09 -11.25 18.76
CA PRO A 281 14.98 -10.91 17.67
C PRO A 281 15.77 -9.63 17.98
N ALA A 282 16.88 -9.43 17.28
CA ALA A 282 17.67 -8.20 17.44
C ALA A 282 16.90 -6.98 16.92
N SER A 283 16.03 -7.20 15.94
CA SER A 283 15.05 -6.21 15.50
C SER A 283 13.68 -6.81 15.26
N ILE A 284 12.64 -6.02 15.56
CA ILE A 284 11.25 -6.32 15.20
C ILE A 284 11.07 -6.59 13.69
N TYR A 285 11.95 -6.08 12.82
CA TYR A 285 11.98 -6.38 11.39
C TYR A 285 12.08 -7.86 11.07
N GLU A 286 12.78 -8.63 11.90
CA GLU A 286 12.93 -10.07 11.69
C GLU A 286 11.57 -10.79 11.82
N THR A 287 10.63 -10.20 12.57
CA THR A 287 9.28 -10.75 12.66
C THR A 287 8.49 -10.57 11.37
N TRP A 288 8.77 -9.52 10.60
CA TRP A 288 8.11 -9.27 9.33
C TRP A 288 8.85 -10.09 8.31
N GLY A 289 8.49 -11.36 8.16
CA GLY A 289 9.12 -12.21 7.17
C GLY A 289 9.00 -11.56 5.79
N PHE A 290 10.06 -10.88 5.32
CA PHE A 290 10.11 -10.26 4.01
C PHE A 290 10.18 -11.39 2.99
N ALA A 291 9.02 -11.94 2.63
CA ALA A 291 8.87 -12.74 1.44
C ALA A 291 8.79 -11.83 0.20
N ASN A 292 9.76 -10.92 0.08
CA ASN A 292 10.17 -10.27 -1.16
C ASN A 292 11.50 -10.85 -1.68
N ALA A 293 11.82 -12.10 -1.31
CA ALA A 293 12.79 -12.91 -2.06
C ALA A 293 12.37 -13.16 -3.54
N GLY A 294 11.17 -12.76 -3.95
CA GLY A 294 10.63 -12.99 -5.29
C GLY A 294 10.27 -11.77 -6.14
N SER A 295 10.40 -10.53 -5.65
CA SER A 295 9.92 -9.33 -6.37
C SER A 295 11.01 -8.40 -6.91
N GLY A 296 12.27 -8.85 -6.93
CA GLY A 296 13.35 -8.23 -7.72
C GLY A 296 13.86 -6.87 -7.23
N LYS A 297 13.40 -6.37 -6.07
CA LYS A 297 14.04 -5.28 -5.34
C LYS A 297 14.10 -5.67 -3.86
N GLY A 298 15.28 -6.10 -3.42
CA GLY A 298 15.54 -6.70 -2.10
C GLY A 298 16.02 -8.15 -2.14
N SER A 299 16.07 -8.78 -3.33
CA SER A 299 16.59 -10.15 -3.50
C SER A 299 18.07 -10.28 -3.14
N ASP A 300 18.84 -9.19 -3.30
CA ASP A 300 20.28 -9.20 -3.04
C ASP A 300 20.62 -9.15 -1.55
N LEU A 301 19.63 -8.93 -0.67
CA LEU A 301 19.77 -8.98 0.78
C LEU A 301 19.50 -10.37 1.37
N ILE A 302 19.18 -11.39 0.55
CA ILE A 302 18.72 -12.70 1.04
C ILE A 302 19.69 -13.85 0.72
N VAL A 303 20.83 -13.60 0.08
CA VAL A 303 21.77 -14.69 -0.27
C VAL A 303 22.85 -14.94 0.80
N GLU A 304 23.06 -14.04 1.76
CA GLU A 304 23.89 -14.35 2.92
C GLU A 304 23.03 -14.82 4.09
N THR A 305 22.74 -16.13 4.09
CA THR A 305 22.41 -16.92 5.27
C THR A 305 21.31 -16.34 6.18
N LEU A 306 20.04 -16.52 5.78
CA LEU A 306 19.09 -16.95 6.81
C LEU A 306 19.66 -18.26 7.37
N PRO A 307 19.95 -18.36 8.68
CA PRO A 307 20.41 -19.62 9.24
C PRO A 307 19.41 -20.70 8.81
N SER A 308 19.92 -21.83 8.31
CA SER A 308 19.18 -23.08 8.40
C SER A 308 18.53 -23.12 9.79
N GLU A 309 17.22 -23.40 9.87
CA GLU A 309 16.49 -23.65 11.13
C GLU A 309 17.49 -24.05 12.21
N PRO A 310 17.80 -23.19 13.21
CA PRO A 310 18.76 -23.56 14.22
C PRO A 310 18.26 -24.88 14.80
N SER A 311 19.14 -25.89 14.77
CA SER A 311 18.95 -27.15 15.47
C SER A 311 18.38 -26.83 16.84
N PRO A 312 17.36 -27.55 17.33
CA PRO A 312 16.80 -27.30 18.65
C PRO A 312 17.95 -27.15 19.64
N ASP A 313 17.99 -26.01 20.34
CA ASP A 313 19.00 -25.79 21.38
C ASP A 313 18.99 -27.00 22.33
N GLU A 314 20.17 -27.44 22.76
CA GLU A 314 20.40 -28.66 23.55
C GLU A 314 19.58 -28.75 24.86
N ASP A 315 18.85 -27.70 25.22
CA ASP A 315 18.07 -27.56 26.46
C ASP A 315 16.55 -27.60 26.27
N GLY A 316 16.03 -27.77 25.04
CA GLY A 316 14.60 -28.07 24.80
C GLY A 316 13.54 -27.07 25.33
N SER A 317 13.93 -25.88 25.81
CA SER A 317 13.07 -25.06 26.69
C SER A 317 12.74 -23.63 26.22
N THR A 318 13.31 -23.10 25.13
CA THR A 318 12.97 -21.72 24.73
C THR A 318 11.87 -21.70 23.67
N ARG A 319 10.68 -21.17 24.03
CA ARG A 319 9.62 -20.88 23.05
C ARG A 319 10.17 -19.95 21.96
N LYS A 320 10.02 -20.31 20.68
CA LYS A 320 10.40 -19.43 19.57
C LYS A 320 9.38 -18.27 19.46
N TRP A 321 9.86 -17.08 19.11
CA TRP A 321 8.98 -15.96 18.74
C TRP A 321 8.27 -16.25 17.40
N LYS A 322 7.18 -15.53 17.12
CA LYS A 322 6.38 -15.70 15.90
C LYS A 322 6.57 -14.53 14.94
N GLY A 323 6.68 -14.85 13.66
CA GLY A 323 6.67 -13.83 12.61
C GLY A 323 5.25 -13.35 12.30
N THR A 324 5.13 -12.15 11.75
CA THR A 324 3.90 -11.59 11.18
C THR A 324 3.92 -11.64 9.66
N GLN A 325 2.74 -11.58 9.05
CA GLN A 325 2.57 -11.52 7.61
C GLN A 325 1.34 -10.67 7.26
N VAL A 326 1.41 -9.99 6.11
CA VAL A 326 0.26 -9.30 5.51
C VAL A 326 0.21 -9.67 4.04
N SER A 327 -0.93 -10.21 3.59
CA SER A 327 -1.11 -10.77 2.25
C SER A 327 -2.33 -10.20 1.56
N ALA A 328 -2.13 -9.63 0.37
CA ALA A 328 -3.22 -9.33 -0.56
C ALA A 328 -3.68 -10.63 -1.24
N VAL A 329 -4.93 -11.00 -1.03
CA VAL A 329 -5.58 -12.19 -1.61
C VAL A 329 -6.48 -11.76 -2.76
N VAL A 330 -6.22 -12.31 -3.95
CA VAL A 330 -7.11 -12.21 -5.10
C VAL A 330 -8.29 -13.16 -4.88
N VAL A 331 -9.46 -12.56 -4.70
CA VAL A 331 -10.74 -13.22 -4.47
C VAL A 331 -11.38 -13.56 -5.81
N ARG A 332 -12.05 -14.72 -5.90
CA ARG A 332 -12.79 -15.08 -7.11
C ARG A 332 -14.04 -14.20 -7.28
N PRO A 333 -14.43 -13.85 -8.51
CA PRO A 333 -15.64 -13.07 -8.75
C PRO A 333 -16.88 -13.65 -8.05
N GLY A 334 -17.64 -12.79 -7.36
CA GLY A 334 -18.84 -13.18 -6.61
C GLY A 334 -18.59 -13.97 -5.32
N ARG A 335 -17.33 -14.12 -4.87
CA ARG A 335 -16.97 -14.91 -3.68
C ARG A 335 -16.46 -14.09 -2.50
N LEU A 336 -16.51 -12.75 -2.56
CA LEU A 336 -15.98 -11.90 -1.48
C LEU A 336 -16.59 -12.22 -0.12
N GLN A 337 -17.91 -12.26 -0.01
CA GLN A 337 -18.57 -12.53 1.27
C GLN A 337 -18.27 -13.93 1.82
N ASP A 338 -18.14 -14.93 0.93
CA ASP A 338 -17.72 -16.28 1.33
C ASP A 338 -16.26 -16.28 1.82
N ALA A 339 -15.37 -15.55 1.15
CA ALA A 339 -13.96 -15.45 1.51
C ALA A 339 -13.76 -14.74 2.85
N LEU A 340 -14.50 -13.65 3.12
CA LEU A 340 -14.46 -12.93 4.39
C LEU A 340 -14.89 -13.86 5.54
N ARG A 341 -16.06 -14.53 5.40
CA ARG A 341 -16.55 -15.51 6.39
C ARG A 341 -15.57 -16.66 6.61
N GLU A 342 -14.88 -17.10 5.56
CA GLU A 342 -13.89 -18.18 5.69
C GLU A 342 -12.68 -17.76 6.51
N VAL A 343 -12.22 -16.51 6.41
CA VAL A 343 -11.12 -16.01 7.27
C VAL A 343 -11.55 -15.99 8.73
N ASP A 344 -12.77 -15.53 9.03
CA ASP A 344 -13.32 -15.57 10.40
C ASP A 344 -13.45 -17.00 10.92
N THR A 345 -13.90 -17.91 10.05
CA THR A 345 -14.00 -19.36 10.36
C THR A 345 -12.63 -19.94 10.67
N VAL A 346 -11.61 -19.61 9.87
CA VAL A 346 -10.23 -20.05 10.11
C VAL A 346 -9.72 -19.53 11.45
N GLN A 347 -9.91 -18.25 11.75
CA GLN A 347 -9.48 -17.68 13.03
C GLN A 347 -10.18 -18.38 14.22
N HIS A 348 -11.47 -18.66 14.08
CA HIS A 348 -12.24 -19.40 15.09
C HIS A 348 -11.74 -20.85 15.25
N GLU A 349 -11.48 -21.56 14.15
CA GLU A 349 -10.94 -22.92 14.17
C GLU A 349 -9.54 -22.97 14.84
N ILE A 350 -8.67 -22.01 14.52
CA ILE A 350 -7.34 -21.86 15.15
C ILE A 350 -7.50 -21.65 16.65
N HIS A 351 -8.27 -20.64 17.06
CA HIS A 351 -8.46 -20.30 18.48
C HIS A 351 -8.95 -21.48 19.33
N ASN A 352 -9.87 -22.27 18.79
CA ASN A 352 -10.44 -23.45 19.46
C ASN A 352 -9.55 -24.71 19.34
N GLY A 353 -8.41 -24.63 18.66
CA GLY A 353 -7.50 -25.77 18.47
C GLY A 353 -8.07 -26.87 17.57
N LEU A 354 -8.93 -26.50 16.62
CA LEU A 354 -9.56 -27.42 15.68
C LEU A 354 -8.70 -27.66 14.43
N VAL A 355 -7.62 -26.90 14.24
CA VAL A 355 -6.69 -27.07 13.12
C VAL A 355 -5.48 -27.88 13.59
N PRO A 356 -5.31 -29.15 13.14
CA PRO A 356 -4.17 -29.97 13.54
C PRO A 356 -2.83 -29.33 13.15
N GLY A 357 -1.89 -29.28 14.10
CA GLY A 357 -0.54 -28.75 13.86
C GLY A 357 -0.41 -27.23 13.86
N ILE A 358 -1.49 -26.48 14.14
CA ILE A 358 -1.45 -25.03 14.31
C ILE A 358 -1.74 -24.68 15.77
N ALA A 359 -0.92 -23.81 16.35
CA ALA A 359 -1.07 -23.39 17.74
C ALA A 359 -2.31 -22.48 17.91
N ARG A 360 -2.98 -22.57 19.07
CA ARG A 360 -4.25 -21.87 19.35
C ARG A 360 -4.13 -20.34 19.39
N ASP A 361 -2.92 -19.86 19.61
CA ASP A 361 -2.55 -18.47 19.67
C ASP A 361 -2.01 -17.96 18.32
N GLU A 362 -2.01 -18.77 17.24
CA GLU A 362 -1.87 -18.20 15.90
C GLU A 362 -3.08 -17.29 15.59
N PHE A 363 -2.83 -16.27 14.76
CA PHE A 363 -3.80 -15.23 14.45
C PHE A 363 -3.83 -14.89 12.97
N VAL A 364 -5.03 -14.68 12.44
CA VAL A 364 -5.32 -14.09 11.14
C VAL A 364 -6.65 -13.33 11.18
N ALA A 365 -6.68 -12.17 10.55
CA ALA A 365 -7.91 -11.41 10.34
C ALA A 365 -7.87 -10.70 8.97
N VAL A 366 -9.02 -10.22 8.52
CA VAL A 366 -9.11 -9.34 7.37
C VAL A 366 -8.68 -7.94 7.79
N ALA A 367 -7.67 -7.38 7.12
CA ALA A 367 -7.18 -6.02 7.34
C ALA A 367 -7.78 -5.00 6.37
N ASN A 368 -8.05 -5.41 5.13
CA ASN A 368 -8.65 -4.52 4.13
C ASN A 368 -9.60 -5.27 3.20
N VAL A 369 -10.70 -4.64 2.84
CA VAL A 369 -11.60 -5.03 1.75
C VAL A 369 -11.41 -4.01 0.63
N ASN A 370 -10.43 -4.27 -0.25
CA ASN A 370 -9.97 -3.31 -1.26
C ASN A 370 -10.83 -3.28 -2.52
N SER A 371 -11.43 -4.41 -2.90
CA SER A 371 -12.33 -4.51 -4.05
C SER A 371 -13.19 -5.77 -3.92
N GLN A 372 -14.20 -5.92 -4.78
CA GLN A 372 -14.96 -7.17 -4.95
C GLN A 372 -14.08 -8.37 -5.34
N LEU A 373 -12.84 -8.13 -5.78
CA LEU A 373 -11.89 -9.13 -6.26
C LEU A 373 -10.60 -9.21 -5.42
N GLN A 374 -10.50 -8.45 -4.34
CA GLN A 374 -9.27 -8.40 -3.56
C GLN A 374 -9.52 -7.95 -2.12
N MET A 375 -9.01 -8.73 -1.19
CA MET A 375 -8.95 -8.41 0.23
C MET A 375 -7.51 -8.56 0.74
N VAL A 376 -7.21 -8.03 1.90
CA VAL A 376 -5.93 -8.19 2.59
C VAL A 376 -6.18 -8.92 3.89
N VAL A 377 -5.39 -9.97 4.16
CA VAL A 377 -5.38 -10.67 5.43
C VAL A 377 -4.06 -10.41 6.15
N ALA A 378 -4.11 -10.29 7.46
CA ALA A 378 -2.96 -9.94 8.28
C ALA A 378 -2.99 -10.71 9.61
N GLY A 379 -1.80 -10.96 10.17
CA GLY A 379 -1.66 -11.61 11.46
C GLY A 379 -0.30 -12.26 11.63
N THR A 380 -0.29 -13.37 12.37
CA THR A 380 0.86 -14.28 12.44
C THR A 380 1.14 -14.91 11.07
N ARG A 381 2.41 -15.19 10.77
CA ARG A 381 2.83 -15.82 9.51
C ARG A 381 2.14 -17.15 9.26
N VAL A 382 2.01 -17.99 10.29
CA VAL A 382 1.35 -19.30 10.19
C VAL A 382 -0.15 -19.13 9.95
N GLY A 383 -0.83 -18.30 10.75
CA GLY A 383 -2.27 -18.04 10.59
C GLY A 383 -2.62 -17.50 9.19
N VAL A 384 -1.86 -16.52 8.70
CA VAL A 384 -2.07 -15.92 7.38
C VAL A 384 -1.80 -16.90 6.25
N SER A 385 -0.71 -17.67 6.33
CA SER A 385 -0.38 -18.67 5.31
C SER A 385 -1.45 -19.75 5.23
N TYR A 386 -1.90 -20.27 6.38
CA TYR A 386 -2.98 -21.25 6.44
C TYR A 386 -4.30 -20.71 5.88
N ALA A 387 -4.69 -19.48 6.22
CA ALA A 387 -5.89 -18.86 5.66
C ALA A 387 -5.81 -18.73 4.13
N CYS A 388 -4.66 -18.32 3.58
CA CYS A 388 -4.45 -18.22 2.13
C CYS A 388 -4.63 -19.58 1.43
N ASP A 389 -4.06 -20.65 2.00
CA ASP A 389 -4.18 -22.01 1.48
C ASP A 389 -5.61 -22.53 1.58
N ARG A 390 -6.30 -22.27 2.70
CA ARG A 390 -7.70 -22.62 2.92
C ARG A 390 -8.61 -21.96 1.89
N LEU A 391 -8.44 -20.66 1.66
CA LEU A 391 -9.20 -19.91 0.66
C LEU A 391 -8.97 -20.45 -0.75
N ARG A 392 -7.73 -20.81 -1.09
CA ARG A 392 -7.39 -21.41 -2.38
C ARG A 392 -8.02 -22.79 -2.55
N PHE A 393 -7.94 -23.63 -1.51
CA PHE A 393 -8.50 -24.98 -1.50
C PHE A 393 -10.02 -24.96 -1.68
N LYS A 394 -10.73 -24.07 -0.96
CA LYS A 394 -12.18 -23.88 -1.09
C LYS A 394 -12.62 -23.14 -2.34
N LEU A 395 -11.69 -22.82 -3.26
CA LEU A 395 -11.98 -22.09 -4.50
C LEU A 395 -12.57 -20.69 -4.26
N LEU A 396 -12.27 -20.08 -3.12
CA LEU A 396 -12.68 -18.71 -2.75
C LEU A 396 -11.61 -17.69 -3.16
N GLY A 397 -10.34 -18.07 -3.02
CA GLY A 397 -9.17 -17.34 -3.47
C GLY A 397 -8.51 -17.97 -4.71
N ALA A 398 -7.65 -17.20 -5.37
CA ALA A 398 -6.85 -17.68 -6.49
C ALA A 398 -5.33 -17.53 -6.25
N ARG A 399 -4.90 -16.35 -5.81
CA ARG A 399 -3.49 -16.00 -5.57
C ARG A 399 -3.39 -15.12 -4.32
N ALA A 400 -2.29 -15.22 -3.59
CA ALA A 400 -1.95 -14.32 -2.50
C ALA A 400 -0.54 -13.74 -2.75
N ALA A 401 -0.31 -12.48 -2.37
CA ALA A 401 0.97 -11.81 -2.46
C ALA A 401 1.24 -11.02 -1.19
N ASN A 402 2.46 -11.14 -0.65
CA ASN A 402 2.85 -10.43 0.57
C ASN A 402 3.03 -8.93 0.29
N LEU A 403 2.60 -8.10 1.23
CA LEU A 403 2.66 -6.65 1.14
C LEU A 403 3.86 -6.08 1.91
N PRO A 404 4.51 -5.01 1.42
CA PRO A 404 5.60 -4.34 2.11
C PRO A 404 5.05 -3.39 3.19
N VAL A 405 4.53 -3.97 4.28
CA VAL A 405 4.00 -3.24 5.43
C VAL A 405 4.61 -3.79 6.71
N SER A 406 4.86 -2.91 7.67
CA SER A 406 5.61 -3.17 8.91
C SER A 406 4.83 -3.88 10.01
N GLY A 407 3.68 -4.49 9.71
CA GLY A 407 2.91 -5.18 10.73
C GLY A 407 1.45 -5.44 10.36
N PRO A 408 0.74 -6.26 11.16
CA PRO A 408 -0.63 -6.65 10.93
C PRO A 408 -1.63 -5.57 11.42
N TYR A 409 -1.51 -4.35 10.90
CA TYR A 409 -2.43 -3.25 11.18
C TYR A 409 -3.85 -3.55 10.67
N HIS A 410 -4.82 -2.79 11.15
CA HIS A 410 -6.25 -3.01 10.86
C HIS A 410 -6.76 -4.36 11.39
N THR A 411 -6.14 -4.86 12.47
CA THR A 411 -6.55 -6.07 13.17
C THR A 411 -6.46 -5.86 14.68
N SER A 412 -7.10 -6.74 15.44
CA SER A 412 -7.05 -6.71 16.91
C SER A 412 -5.66 -6.94 17.50
N MET A 413 -4.65 -7.33 16.70
CA MET A 413 -3.26 -7.40 17.18
C MET A 413 -2.69 -6.04 17.59
N VAL A 414 -3.27 -4.94 17.10
CA VAL A 414 -2.85 -3.57 17.47
C VAL A 414 -3.88 -2.86 18.37
N LYS A 415 -4.78 -3.61 19.02
CA LYS A 415 -5.85 -3.07 19.88
C LYS A 415 -5.32 -2.15 20.99
N SER A 416 -4.23 -2.53 21.65
CA SER A 416 -3.67 -1.72 22.75
C SER A 416 -3.11 -0.38 22.24
N ALA A 417 -2.56 -0.36 21.01
CA ALA A 417 -2.16 0.88 20.36
C ALA A 417 -3.36 1.74 19.98
N THR A 418 -4.47 1.14 19.51
CA THR A 418 -5.73 1.88 19.29
C THR A 418 -6.19 2.55 20.58
N ASP A 419 -6.20 1.82 21.70
CA ASP A 419 -6.67 2.38 22.98
C ASP A 419 -5.80 3.54 23.47
N ALA A 420 -4.47 3.43 23.32
CA ALA A 420 -3.54 4.51 23.62
C ALA A 420 -3.75 5.72 22.68
N PHE A 421 -3.95 5.47 21.39
CA PHE A 421 -4.14 6.51 20.39
C PHE A 421 -5.50 7.20 20.51
N ARG A 422 -6.55 6.48 20.92
CA ARG A 422 -7.88 7.05 21.19
C ARG A 422 -7.80 8.19 22.20
N GLY A 423 -7.00 8.02 23.26
CA GLY A 423 -6.79 9.09 24.24
C GLY A 423 -6.14 10.36 23.66
N VAL A 424 -5.36 10.24 22.58
CA VAL A 424 -4.83 11.39 21.82
C VAL A 424 -5.90 11.98 20.91
N VAL A 425 -6.64 11.12 20.21
CA VAL A 425 -7.75 11.52 19.32
C VAL A 425 -8.85 12.24 20.09
N ASP A 426 -9.14 11.87 21.34
CA ASP A 426 -10.19 12.50 22.16
C ASP A 426 -9.96 14.00 22.38
N VAL A 427 -8.69 14.43 22.44
CA VAL A 427 -8.29 15.83 22.62
C VAL A 427 -7.69 16.45 21.36
N MET A 428 -7.69 15.74 20.22
CA MET A 428 -7.16 16.27 18.97
C MET A 428 -8.00 17.48 18.50
N PRO A 429 -7.35 18.60 18.12
CA PRO A 429 -8.01 19.75 17.51
C PRO A 429 -8.55 19.40 16.12
N ILE A 430 -9.82 18.99 16.07
CA ILE A 430 -10.53 18.61 14.85
C ILE A 430 -11.64 19.62 14.61
N HIS A 431 -11.74 20.12 13.38
CA HIS A 431 -12.84 20.95 12.91
C HIS A 431 -13.80 20.15 12.05
N ASP A 432 -15.05 20.60 11.98
CA ASP A 432 -16.04 20.00 11.10
C ASP A 432 -15.57 20.07 9.62
N PRO A 433 -15.95 19.11 8.77
CA PRO A 433 -15.64 19.15 7.35
C PRO A 433 -16.11 20.45 6.68
N SER A 434 -15.31 20.98 5.75
CA SER A 434 -15.76 22.09 4.90
C SER A 434 -17.05 21.72 4.16
N PRO A 435 -18.04 22.64 4.04
CA PRO A 435 -19.28 22.38 3.31
C PRO A 435 -19.04 22.11 1.82
N ASP A 436 -17.90 22.53 1.28
CA ASP A 436 -17.53 22.36 -0.14
C ASP A 436 -16.78 21.04 -0.41
N LEU A 437 -16.31 20.35 0.64
CA LEU A 437 -15.56 19.10 0.53
C LEU A 437 -16.04 18.05 1.52
N ALA A 438 -16.93 17.17 1.06
CA ALA A 438 -17.37 16.03 1.84
C ALA A 438 -16.27 14.96 1.96
N VAL A 439 -16.14 14.34 3.12
CA VAL A 439 -15.12 13.31 3.39
C VAL A 439 -15.83 11.99 3.69
N VAL A 440 -15.37 10.91 3.07
CA VAL A 440 -15.93 9.57 3.24
C VAL A 440 -15.02 8.73 4.12
N SER A 441 -15.61 8.11 5.15
CA SER A 441 -14.94 7.19 6.06
C SER A 441 -14.35 6.00 5.30
N SER A 442 -13.17 5.59 5.76
CA SER A 442 -12.49 4.38 5.30
C SER A 442 -12.94 3.12 6.05
N LEU A 443 -13.70 3.26 7.15
CA LEU A 443 -14.16 2.15 7.99
C LEU A 443 -15.50 1.56 7.57
N ASP A 444 -16.41 2.38 7.08
CA ASP A 444 -17.76 1.91 6.72
C ASP A 444 -18.36 2.62 5.50
N GLY A 445 -17.67 3.64 4.97
CA GLY A 445 -18.13 4.44 3.84
C GLY A 445 -19.16 5.52 4.20
N HIS A 446 -19.44 5.82 5.47
CA HIS A 446 -20.30 6.96 5.82
C HIS A 446 -19.63 8.29 5.47
N VAL A 447 -20.44 9.32 5.23
CA VAL A 447 -19.96 10.68 4.99
C VAL A 447 -19.89 11.40 6.33
N TYR A 448 -18.72 11.93 6.70
CA TYR A 448 -18.59 12.69 7.94
C TYR A 448 -19.51 13.91 7.91
N GLN A 449 -20.33 14.06 8.95
CA GLN A 449 -21.19 15.23 9.15
C GLN A 449 -20.49 16.29 9.98
N ASP A 450 -19.71 15.88 10.97
CA ASP A 450 -19.07 16.76 11.93
C ASP A 450 -17.76 16.18 12.48
N SER A 451 -17.12 16.92 13.37
CA SER A 451 -15.90 16.52 14.07
C SER A 451 -16.07 15.34 15.03
N VAL A 452 -17.29 14.98 15.43
CA VAL A 452 -17.58 13.80 16.28
C VAL A 452 -17.47 12.52 15.45
N ASP A 453 -17.98 12.54 14.22
CA ASP A 453 -17.80 11.44 13.27
C ASP A 453 -16.31 11.18 13.01
N ILE A 454 -15.56 12.24 12.70
CA ILE A 454 -14.11 12.16 12.46
C ILE A 454 -13.39 11.55 13.67
N ARG A 455 -13.68 12.04 14.88
CA ARG A 455 -13.04 11.57 16.11
C ARG A 455 -13.35 10.10 16.37
N THR A 456 -14.58 9.68 16.14
CA THR A 456 -15.01 8.29 16.27
C THR A 456 -14.28 7.39 15.29
N ASP A 457 -14.18 7.80 14.04
CA ASP A 457 -13.51 7.04 12.98
C ASP A 457 -12.01 6.90 13.26
N LEU A 458 -11.31 8.01 13.52
CA LEU A 458 -9.87 8.01 13.83
C LEU A 458 -9.54 7.19 15.08
N GLY A 459 -10.40 7.22 16.10
CA GLY A 459 -10.24 6.47 17.34
C GLY A 459 -10.41 4.96 17.20
N ASN A 460 -10.96 4.48 16.09
CA ASN A 460 -11.15 3.04 15.80
C ASN A 460 -10.31 2.56 14.59
N ALA A 461 -9.66 3.45 13.85
CA ALA A 461 -9.11 3.13 12.53
C ALA A 461 -7.85 2.25 12.51
N LEU A 462 -7.19 2.02 13.64
CA LEU A 462 -5.92 1.28 13.69
C LEU A 462 -6.11 -0.24 13.81
N ASP A 463 -7.15 -0.71 14.49
CA ASP A 463 -7.45 -2.14 14.72
C ASP A 463 -8.73 -2.62 14.00
N ALA A 464 -9.45 -1.72 13.32
CA ALA A 464 -10.57 -2.07 12.47
C ALA A 464 -10.16 -2.24 10.99
N PRO A 465 -10.80 -3.15 10.22
CA PRO A 465 -10.55 -3.33 8.80
C PRO A 465 -10.88 -2.06 8.00
N VAL A 466 -10.12 -1.81 6.93
CA VAL A 466 -10.46 -0.77 5.94
C VAL A 466 -11.48 -1.31 4.94
N HIS A 467 -12.63 -0.66 4.83
CA HIS A 467 -13.74 -1.02 3.95
C HIS A 467 -13.75 -0.16 2.69
N TRP A 468 -12.70 -0.27 1.88
CA TRP A 468 -12.50 0.58 0.70
C TRP A 468 -13.60 0.41 -0.35
N VAL A 469 -14.14 -0.79 -0.52
CA VAL A 469 -15.30 -1.04 -1.40
C VAL A 469 -16.47 -0.13 -1.02
N GLN A 470 -16.80 -0.05 0.26
CA GLN A 470 -17.89 0.79 0.77
C GLN A 470 -17.60 2.27 0.51
N SER A 471 -16.38 2.74 0.79
CA SER A 471 -16.00 4.13 0.50
C SER A 471 -16.18 4.48 -0.98
N ILE A 472 -15.77 3.58 -1.90
CA ILE A 472 -15.93 3.80 -3.35
C ILE A 472 -17.40 3.72 -3.77
N SER A 473 -18.17 2.77 -3.24
CA SER A 473 -19.62 2.68 -3.48
C SER A 473 -20.33 3.97 -3.09
N THR A 474 -20.08 4.50 -1.90
CA THR A 474 -20.64 5.80 -1.46
C THR A 474 -20.30 6.91 -2.45
N LEU A 475 -19.03 7.05 -2.85
CA LEU A 475 -18.63 8.09 -3.81
C LEU A 475 -19.38 7.97 -5.14
N VAL A 476 -19.51 6.75 -5.67
CA VAL A 476 -20.21 6.49 -6.93
C VAL A 476 -21.70 6.83 -6.83
N GLU A 477 -22.35 6.43 -5.72
CA GLU A 477 -23.75 6.73 -5.39
C GLU A 477 -24.00 8.24 -5.25
N GLN A 478 -23.02 8.98 -4.74
CA GLN A 478 -23.03 10.45 -4.64
C GLN A 478 -22.77 11.17 -5.98
N GLY A 479 -22.70 10.40 -7.07
CA GLY A 479 -22.58 10.91 -8.43
C GLY A 479 -21.14 11.22 -8.86
N VAL A 480 -20.12 10.82 -8.10
CA VAL A 480 -18.72 11.02 -8.50
C VAL A 480 -18.43 10.23 -9.77
N ARG A 481 -17.80 10.88 -10.74
CA ARG A 481 -17.37 10.27 -12.02
C ARG A 481 -15.92 10.55 -12.39
N ARG A 482 -15.25 11.47 -11.70
CA ARG A 482 -13.82 11.68 -11.81
C ARG A 482 -13.16 11.42 -10.46
N PHE A 483 -12.05 10.70 -10.47
CA PHE A 483 -11.25 10.39 -9.30
C PHE A 483 -9.83 10.88 -9.55
N VAL A 484 -9.28 11.65 -8.63
CA VAL A 484 -7.90 12.11 -8.66
C VAL A 484 -7.16 11.43 -7.52
N CYS A 485 -6.38 10.40 -7.84
CA CYS A 485 -5.50 9.74 -6.90
C CYS A 485 -4.19 10.55 -6.78
N LEU A 486 -3.98 11.19 -5.64
CA LEU A 486 -2.85 12.09 -5.40
C LEU A 486 -1.99 11.56 -4.25
N GLY A 487 -0.72 11.26 -4.51
CA GLY A 487 0.22 10.75 -3.52
C GLY A 487 1.23 9.77 -4.12
N PRO A 488 2.10 9.16 -3.30
CA PRO A 488 3.15 8.30 -3.81
C PRO A 488 2.60 7.02 -4.46
N GLY A 489 3.28 6.60 -5.53
CA GLY A 489 3.04 5.32 -6.19
C GLY A 489 1.79 5.32 -7.07
N ARG A 490 1.31 4.12 -7.40
CA ARG A 490 0.11 3.92 -8.24
C ARG A 490 -0.84 2.85 -7.70
N ALA A 491 -0.52 2.26 -6.55
CA ALA A 491 -1.26 1.12 -6.01
C ALA A 491 -2.73 1.47 -5.76
N CYS A 492 -3.00 2.59 -5.09
CA CYS A 492 -4.36 3.05 -4.80
C CYS A 492 -5.19 3.27 -6.08
N ALA A 493 -4.64 4.00 -7.06
CA ALA A 493 -5.30 4.23 -8.35
C ALA A 493 -5.60 2.90 -9.08
N HIS A 494 -4.67 1.94 -9.04
CA HIS A 494 -4.85 0.64 -9.66
C HIS A 494 -5.98 -0.17 -9.02
N GLN A 495 -6.12 -0.12 -7.69
CA GLN A 495 -7.22 -0.79 -7.00
C GLN A 495 -8.56 -0.11 -7.28
N LEU A 496 -8.58 1.22 -7.27
CA LEU A 496 -9.75 1.99 -7.64
C LEU A 496 -10.23 1.66 -9.06
N SER A 497 -9.33 1.65 -10.05
CA SER A 497 -9.70 1.30 -11.43
C SER A 497 -10.28 -0.11 -11.55
N LYS A 498 -9.78 -1.07 -10.76
CA LYS A 498 -10.33 -2.44 -10.75
C LYS A 498 -11.72 -2.50 -10.16
N GLU A 499 -11.96 -1.78 -9.06
CA GLU A 499 -13.27 -1.73 -8.41
C GLU A 499 -14.30 -1.05 -9.32
N LEU A 500 -13.96 0.10 -9.91
CA LEU A 500 -14.85 0.81 -10.84
C LEU A 500 -15.18 -0.04 -12.08
N ALA A 501 -14.20 -0.75 -12.64
CA ALA A 501 -14.42 -1.66 -13.77
C ALA A 501 -15.31 -2.86 -13.38
N TYR A 502 -15.21 -3.34 -12.15
CA TYR A 502 -16.11 -4.37 -11.64
C TYR A 502 -17.53 -3.83 -11.46
N TYR A 503 -17.66 -2.62 -10.90
CA TYR A 503 -18.93 -1.92 -10.72
C TYR A 503 -19.67 -1.74 -12.05
N GLU A 504 -19.02 -1.18 -13.09
CA GLU A 504 -19.60 -1.02 -14.43
C GLU A 504 -20.10 -2.35 -15.02
N LYS A 505 -19.32 -3.43 -14.82
CA LYS A 505 -19.71 -4.77 -15.28
C LYS A 505 -20.92 -5.31 -14.53
N SER A 506 -21.08 -4.98 -13.25
CA SER A 506 -22.18 -5.43 -12.41
C SER A 506 -23.52 -4.78 -12.77
N LEU A 507 -23.50 -3.54 -13.28
CA LEU A 507 -24.69 -2.80 -13.71
C LEU A 507 -25.35 -3.35 -15.00
N GLY A 508 -24.83 -4.44 -15.56
CA GLY A 508 -25.44 -5.07 -16.72
C GLY A 508 -25.36 -4.22 -17.98
N SER A 509 -24.42 -3.28 -18.07
CA SER A 509 -24.10 -2.59 -19.31
C SER A 509 -23.73 -3.66 -20.34
N ALA A 510 -24.73 -4.02 -21.16
CA ALA A 510 -24.63 -5.07 -22.15
C ALA A 510 -23.50 -4.67 -23.09
N MET A 511 -22.39 -5.41 -23.01
CA MET A 511 -21.24 -5.32 -23.90
C MET A 511 -21.61 -5.74 -25.34
N ASN A 512 -22.54 -5.03 -25.98
CA ASN A 512 -22.78 -5.10 -27.41
C ASN A 512 -22.25 -3.87 -28.16
N ASP A 513 -21.90 -2.79 -27.47
CA ASP A 513 -21.27 -1.64 -28.13
C ASP A 513 -19.79 -1.56 -27.78
N LYS A 514 -18.92 -1.81 -28.76
CA LYS A 514 -17.45 -1.71 -28.62
C LYS A 514 -16.97 -0.25 -28.50
N SER A 515 -17.89 0.72 -28.45
CA SER A 515 -17.60 2.16 -28.55
C SER A 515 -17.85 2.99 -27.30
N SER A 516 -18.48 2.48 -26.23
CA SER A 516 -18.76 3.30 -25.05
C SER A 516 -17.49 3.47 -24.19
N ASN A 517 -16.98 4.70 -24.10
CA ASN A 517 -15.99 5.07 -23.08
C ASN A 517 -16.55 4.79 -21.68
N SER A 518 -15.68 4.40 -20.74
CA SER A 518 -16.04 4.28 -19.31
C SER A 518 -16.65 5.59 -18.82
N GLU A 519 -17.67 5.50 -17.96
CA GLU A 519 -18.27 6.69 -17.34
C GLU A 519 -17.29 7.33 -16.34
N PHE A 520 -16.40 6.51 -15.78
CA PHE A 520 -15.42 6.89 -14.78
C PHE A 520 -14.10 7.35 -15.39
N GLU A 521 -13.49 8.33 -14.74
CA GLU A 521 -12.21 8.91 -15.10
C GLU A 521 -11.30 8.84 -13.88
N VAL A 522 -10.14 8.17 -13.99
CA VAL A 522 -9.19 8.01 -12.88
C VAL A 522 -7.85 8.62 -13.27
N TRP A 523 -7.41 9.62 -12.51
CA TRP A 523 -6.09 10.23 -12.60
C TRP A 523 -5.19 9.65 -11.52
N SER A 524 -3.96 9.28 -11.87
CA SER A 524 -2.92 8.89 -10.91
C SER A 524 -1.78 9.89 -11.00
N VAL A 525 -1.65 10.72 -9.98
CA VAL A 525 -0.70 11.84 -9.95
C VAL A 525 0.29 11.64 -8.82
N SER A 526 1.51 11.31 -9.20
CA SER A 526 2.63 11.02 -8.29
C SER A 526 3.98 11.55 -8.79
N THR A 527 3.97 12.32 -9.89
CA THR A 527 5.17 12.84 -10.57
C THR A 527 4.88 14.23 -11.13
N THR A 528 5.94 14.99 -11.40
CA THR A 528 5.85 16.30 -12.07
C THR A 528 5.06 16.25 -13.38
N GLN A 529 5.36 15.28 -14.25
CA GLN A 529 4.66 15.11 -15.53
C GLN A 529 3.15 14.87 -15.33
N GLY A 530 2.77 14.08 -14.33
CA GLY A 530 1.37 13.83 -14.00
C GLY A 530 0.64 15.10 -13.54
N MET A 531 1.32 15.98 -12.80
CA MET A 531 0.76 17.26 -12.37
C MET A 531 0.57 18.22 -13.54
N GLU A 532 1.55 18.35 -14.42
CA GLU A 532 1.44 19.16 -15.64
C GLU A 532 0.24 18.74 -16.49
N GLN A 533 0.06 17.43 -16.67
CA GLN A 533 -1.05 16.86 -17.41
C GLN A 533 -2.39 17.15 -16.73
N LEU A 534 -2.48 16.93 -15.42
CA LEU A 534 -3.70 17.21 -14.66
C LEU A 534 -4.05 18.71 -14.72
N ALA A 535 -3.09 19.59 -14.42
CA ALA A 535 -3.29 21.03 -14.43
C ALA A 535 -3.72 21.52 -15.83
N SER A 536 -3.07 21.05 -16.90
CA SER A 536 -3.48 21.39 -18.26
C SER A 536 -4.89 20.91 -18.59
N ALA A 537 -5.32 19.77 -18.06
CA ALA A 537 -6.64 19.23 -18.30
C ALA A 537 -7.71 19.99 -17.51
N LEU A 538 -7.43 20.32 -16.24
CA LEU A 538 -8.34 21.03 -15.34
C LEU A 538 -8.61 22.47 -15.79
N ARG A 539 -7.60 23.17 -16.34
CA ARG A 539 -7.78 24.51 -16.95
C ARG A 539 -8.75 24.54 -18.13
N ARG A 540 -9.07 23.38 -18.72
CA ARG A 540 -10.05 23.24 -19.81
C ARG A 540 -11.46 22.90 -19.31
N VAL A 541 -11.63 22.71 -18.00
CA VAL A 541 -12.95 22.54 -17.39
C VAL A 541 -13.58 23.94 -17.30
N PRO A 542 -14.78 24.15 -17.85
CA PRO A 542 -15.44 25.45 -17.78
C PRO A 542 -15.75 25.83 -16.32
N PRO A 543 -15.75 27.14 -15.98
CA PRO A 543 -16.10 27.60 -14.65
C PRO A 543 -17.51 27.17 -14.24
N ALA A 544 -17.75 27.15 -12.93
CA ALA A 544 -19.09 26.84 -12.43
C ALA A 544 -20.12 27.87 -12.94
N PRO A 545 -21.33 27.43 -13.34
CA PRO A 545 -22.40 28.34 -13.72
C PRO A 545 -22.89 29.17 -12.53
#